data_AF-A0AAW6Q769-F1
#
_entry.id   AF-A0AAW6Q769-F1
#
_cell.length_a   1.000
_cell.length_b   1.000
_cell.length_c   1.000
_cell.angle_alpha   90.00
_cell.angle_beta   90.00
_cell.angle_gamma   90.00
#
_symmetry.space_group_name_H-M   'P 1'
#
loop_
_entity.id
_entity.type
_entity.pdbx_description
1 polymer ?
#
loop_
_entity_poly.entity_id
_entity_poly.type
_entity_poly.pdbx_seq_one_letter_code
_entity_poly.pdbx_strand_id
1 'polypeptide(L)'
;MKTSIIFNLPADVINELHKRLRESNYSGFIELENWLKNLGFNVSKSGIHRYAQKLKSLDGFIGRSGSFDLAVQLNNSIDDNTPLNLLYQELGKLEYQKQQILQKISAMEAENQI
;
A
#
# COMPACT_ATOMS: atom_id res chain seq x y z
N MET A 1 12.34 -1.06 -24.80
CA MET A 1 11.73 -0.83 -23.47
C MET A 1 11.60 0.67 -23.23
N LYS A 2 10.39 1.22 -23.11
CA LYS A 2 10.14 2.67 -22.87
C LYS A 2 9.31 2.84 -21.60
N THR A 3 9.91 2.59 -20.45
CA THR A 3 9.29 2.82 -19.13
C THR A 3 9.68 4.19 -18.55
N SER A 4 10.71 4.80 -19.12
CA SER A 4 11.39 6.00 -18.60
C SER A 4 10.69 7.33 -18.91
N ILE A 5 9.77 7.36 -19.88
CA ILE A 5 9.23 8.64 -20.41
C ILE A 5 8.28 9.30 -19.39
N ILE A 6 7.52 8.51 -18.63
CA ILE A 6 6.56 9.05 -17.64
C ILE A 6 7.29 9.78 -16.51
N PHE A 7 8.46 9.27 -16.09
CA PHE A 7 9.28 9.92 -15.05
C PHE A 7 9.93 11.22 -15.53
N ASN A 8 9.92 11.47 -16.85
CA ASN A 8 10.49 12.66 -17.46
C ASN A 8 9.42 13.71 -17.84
N LEU A 9 8.18 13.50 -17.40
CA LEU A 9 7.10 14.46 -17.55
C LEU A 9 7.32 15.63 -16.57
N PRO A 10 6.94 16.87 -16.95
CA PRO A 10 6.91 17.99 -16.01
C PRO A 10 6.01 17.68 -14.81
N ALA A 11 6.37 18.24 -13.64
CA ALA A 11 5.62 18.02 -12.40
C ALA A 11 4.13 18.37 -12.54
N ASP A 12 3.81 19.43 -13.28
CA ASP A 12 2.42 19.86 -13.53
C ASP A 12 1.61 18.79 -14.28
N VAL A 13 2.22 18.16 -15.28
CA VAL A 13 1.58 17.09 -16.09
C VAL A 13 1.44 15.82 -15.26
N ILE A 14 2.43 15.51 -14.40
CA ILE A 14 2.39 14.35 -13.50
C ILE A 14 1.26 14.50 -12.47
N ASN A 15 1.11 15.68 -11.86
CA ASN A 15 0.07 15.94 -10.88
C ASN A 15 -1.33 15.81 -11.48
N GLU A 16 -1.52 16.33 -12.70
CA GLU A 16 -2.78 16.19 -13.42
C GLU A 16 -3.05 14.72 -13.82
N LEU A 17 -2.02 13.98 -14.22
CA LEU A 17 -2.12 12.53 -14.48
C LEU A 17 -2.55 11.76 -13.22
N HIS A 18 -1.99 12.09 -12.05
CA HIS A 18 -2.39 11.48 -10.78
C HIS A 18 -3.86 11.74 -10.45
N LYS A 19 -4.30 13.00 -10.59
CA LYS A 19 -5.69 13.40 -10.36
C LYS A 19 -6.64 12.59 -11.24
N ARG A 20 -6.38 12.54 -12.54
CA ARG A 20 -7.20 11.79 -13.50
C ARG A 20 -7.21 10.28 -13.21
N LEU A 21 -6.07 9.71 -12.83
CA LEU A 21 -5.99 8.31 -12.43
C LEU A 21 -6.82 7.99 -11.19
N ARG A 22 -6.90 8.92 -10.22
CA ARG A 22 -7.75 8.75 -9.03
C ARG A 22 -9.23 8.91 -9.36
N GLU A 23 -9.59 9.93 -10.13
CA GLU A 23 -10.97 10.20 -10.55
C GLU A 23 -11.53 9.05 -11.41
N SER A 24 -10.69 8.45 -12.27
CA SER A 24 -11.09 7.28 -13.07
C SER A 24 -11.01 5.95 -12.31
N ASN A 25 -10.67 5.96 -11.01
CA ASN A 25 -10.41 4.77 -10.20
C ASN A 25 -9.44 3.79 -10.88
N TYR A 26 -8.35 4.33 -11.45
CA TYR A 26 -7.32 3.59 -12.18
C TYR A 26 -7.84 2.83 -13.40
N SER A 27 -8.80 3.40 -14.11
CA SER A 27 -9.34 2.88 -15.36
C SER A 27 -9.16 3.88 -16.52
N GLY A 28 -9.57 3.53 -17.74
CA GLY A 28 -9.55 4.46 -18.88
C GLY A 28 -8.15 4.78 -19.45
N PHE A 29 -7.21 3.83 -19.42
CA PHE A 29 -5.82 4.07 -19.86
C PHE A 29 -5.66 4.54 -21.31
N ILE A 30 -6.62 4.23 -22.19
CA ILE A 30 -6.61 4.66 -23.60
C ILE A 30 -6.89 6.16 -23.69
N GLU A 31 -7.80 6.69 -22.86
CA GLU A 31 -8.12 8.12 -22.81
C GLU A 31 -6.95 8.92 -22.23
N LEU A 32 -6.30 8.38 -21.20
CA LEU A 32 -5.09 8.98 -20.61
C LEU A 32 -3.91 9.00 -21.60
N GLU A 33 -3.75 7.94 -22.38
CA GLU A 33 -2.76 7.87 -23.46
C GLU A 33 -3.03 8.93 -24.53
N ASN A 34 -4.27 9.07 -24.99
CA ASN A 34 -4.66 10.09 -25.97
C ASN A 34 -4.43 11.51 -25.41
N TRP A 35 -4.75 11.75 -24.15
CA TRP A 35 -4.51 13.04 -23.50
C TRP A 35 -3.02 13.38 -23.42
N LEU A 36 -2.17 12.44 -22.98
CA LEU A 36 -0.72 12.64 -22.95
C LEU A 36 -0.15 12.87 -24.35
N LYS A 37 -0.67 12.17 -25.36
CA LYS A 37 -0.28 12.33 -26.76
C LYS A 37 -0.64 13.73 -27.30
N ASN A 38 -1.81 14.26 -26.96
CA ASN A 38 -2.22 15.62 -27.34
C ASN A 38 -1.33 16.70 -26.73
N LEU A 39 -0.73 16.44 -25.57
CA LEU A 39 0.26 17.32 -24.94
C LEU A 39 1.68 17.18 -25.54
N GLY A 40 1.86 16.30 -26.53
CA GLY A 40 3.16 16.04 -27.17
C GLY A 40 3.99 14.94 -26.51
N PHE A 41 3.44 14.23 -25.51
CA PHE A 41 4.14 13.14 -24.83
C PHE A 41 3.75 11.77 -25.39
N ASN A 42 4.72 11.06 -25.95
CA ASN A 42 4.49 9.72 -26.50
C ASN A 42 4.67 8.64 -25.42
N VAL A 43 3.63 8.43 -24.62
CA VAL A 43 3.58 7.42 -23.56
C VAL A 43 2.64 6.31 -23.99
N SER A 44 3.06 5.04 -23.86
CA SER A 44 2.21 3.91 -24.18
C SER A 44 1.26 3.54 -23.04
N LYS A 45 0.09 2.97 -23.37
CA LYS A 45 -0.84 2.34 -22.41
C LYS A 45 -0.13 1.47 -21.36
N SER A 46 0.79 0.60 -21.79
CA SER A 46 1.53 -0.29 -20.88
C SER A 46 2.48 0.47 -19.95
N GLY A 47 2.96 1.64 -20.37
CA GLY A 47 3.70 2.57 -19.51
C GLY A 47 2.82 3.14 -18.41
N ILE A 48 1.65 3.65 -18.80
CA ILE A 48 0.66 4.25 -17.89
C ILE A 48 0.17 3.20 -16.91
N HIS A 49 -0.15 1.99 -17.37
CA HIS A 49 -0.63 0.91 -16.51
C HIS A 49 0.35 0.56 -15.40
N ARG A 50 1.64 0.38 -15.72
CA ARG A 50 2.66 0.07 -14.70
C ARG A 50 2.88 1.24 -13.75
N TYR A 51 2.84 2.47 -14.25
CA TYR A 51 2.92 3.65 -13.41
C TYR A 51 1.71 3.76 -12.47
N ALA A 52 0.52 3.52 -12.98
CA ALA A 52 -0.73 3.47 -12.24
C ALA A 52 -0.72 2.38 -11.16
N GLN A 53 -0.13 1.21 -11.42
CA GLN A 53 0.07 0.17 -10.40
C GLN A 53 0.97 0.66 -9.25
N LYS A 54 2.08 1.35 -9.59
CA LYS A 54 2.98 1.92 -8.57
C LYS A 54 2.31 3.05 -7.79
N LEU A 55 1.55 3.92 -8.47
CA LEU A 55 0.77 4.98 -7.84
C LEU A 55 -0.34 4.40 -6.96
N LYS A 56 -1.05 3.36 -7.41
CA LYS A 56 -2.08 2.67 -6.62
C LYS A 56 -1.50 2.01 -5.38
N SER A 57 -0.28 1.48 -5.45
CA SER A 57 0.43 0.99 -4.28
C SER A 57 0.77 2.11 -3.30
N LEU A 58 1.20 3.28 -3.79
CA LEU A 58 1.51 4.46 -2.96
C LEU A 58 0.25 5.14 -2.40
N ASP A 59 -0.78 5.35 -3.21
CA ASP A 59 -2.07 5.88 -2.79
C ASP A 59 -2.79 4.87 -1.88
N GLY A 60 -2.63 3.56 -2.11
CA GLY A 60 -3.09 2.52 -1.18
C GLY A 60 -2.29 2.50 0.12
N PHE A 61 -1.07 3.01 0.14
CA PHE A 61 -0.26 3.24 1.33
C PHE A 61 -0.69 4.52 2.07
N ILE A 62 -1.11 5.56 1.36
CA ILE A 62 -1.52 6.87 1.92
C ILE A 62 -3.02 6.93 2.29
N GLY A 63 -3.90 6.30 1.51
CA GLY A 63 -5.35 6.21 1.72
C GLY A 63 -5.77 5.21 2.81
N ARG A 64 -4.79 4.56 3.45
CA ARG A 64 -4.97 3.55 4.50
C ARG A 64 -5.03 4.11 5.92
N SER A 65 -5.46 5.37 6.08
CA SER A 65 -5.88 5.86 7.41
C SER A 65 -7.17 5.19 7.93
N GLY A 66 -7.81 4.29 7.17
CA GLY A 66 -9.00 3.54 7.63
C GLY A 66 -9.10 2.06 7.25
N SER A 67 -8.13 1.47 6.54
CA SER A 67 -8.24 0.07 6.05
C SER A 67 -6.96 -0.75 6.13
N PHE A 68 -5.94 -0.27 6.85
CA PHE A 68 -4.68 -0.98 7.06
C PHE A 68 -4.86 -2.22 7.95
N ASP A 69 -5.62 -2.10 9.05
CA ASP A 69 -5.87 -3.21 9.97
C ASP A 69 -6.56 -4.41 9.30
N LEU A 70 -7.50 -4.17 8.39
CA LEU A 70 -8.26 -5.23 7.73
C LEU A 70 -7.41 -6.05 6.75
N ALA A 71 -6.51 -5.38 6.01
CA ALA A 71 -5.62 -6.05 5.06
C ALA A 71 -4.50 -6.85 5.77
N VAL A 72 -4.03 -6.35 6.92
CA VAL A 72 -3.07 -7.05 7.78
C VAL A 72 -3.70 -8.29 8.41
N GLN A 73 -4.95 -8.18 8.91
CA GLN A 73 -5.69 -9.32 9.47
C GLN A 73 -5.96 -10.45 8.45
N LEU A 74 -6.14 -10.11 7.18
CA LEU A 74 -6.44 -11.09 6.12
C LEU A 74 -5.21 -11.84 5.60
N ASN A 75 -3.99 -11.33 5.83
CA ASN A 75 -2.78 -11.83 5.19
C ASN A 75 -1.72 -12.22 6.24
N ASN A 76 -2.07 -13.14 7.14
CA ASN A 76 -1.21 -13.69 8.21
C ASN A 76 0.04 -14.47 7.73
N SER A 77 0.46 -14.33 6.48
CA SER A 77 1.68 -14.94 5.96
C SER A 77 2.81 -13.92 6.10
N ILE A 78 3.58 -14.00 7.18
CA ILE A 78 4.86 -13.30 7.27
C ILE A 78 5.79 -13.94 6.23
N ASP A 79 6.04 -13.24 5.12
CA ASP A 79 6.97 -13.67 4.07
C ASP A 79 8.16 -12.69 3.91
N ASP A 80 9.17 -13.09 3.13
CA ASP A 80 10.42 -12.36 2.92
C ASP A 80 10.24 -10.92 2.38
N ASN A 81 9.07 -10.61 1.80
CA ASN A 81 8.74 -9.28 1.27
C ASN A 81 7.93 -8.43 2.25
N THR A 82 7.71 -8.91 3.49
CA THR A 82 6.96 -8.17 4.52
C THR A 82 7.72 -6.90 4.91
N PRO A 83 7.11 -5.71 4.77
CA PRO A 83 7.70 -4.45 5.21
C PRO A 83 8.11 -4.46 6.70
N LEU A 84 9.28 -3.89 7.00
CA LEU A 84 9.87 -3.88 8.34
C LEU A 84 8.95 -3.30 9.43
N ASN A 85 8.18 -2.25 9.10
CA ASN A 85 7.23 -1.64 10.04
C ASN A 85 6.09 -2.58 10.44
N LEU A 86 5.66 -3.47 9.55
CA LEU A 86 4.65 -4.48 9.83
C LEU A 86 5.20 -5.58 10.75
N LEU A 87 6.46 -5.98 10.57
CA LEU A 87 7.13 -6.92 11.47
C LEU A 87 7.21 -6.39 12.90
N TYR A 88 7.56 -5.11 13.07
CA TYR A 88 7.58 -4.48 14.40
C TYR A 88 6.19 -4.38 15.04
N GLN A 89 5.16 -4.08 14.25
CA GLN A 89 3.79 -4.02 14.75
C GLN A 89 3.31 -5.40 15.22
N GLU A 90 3.58 -6.45 14.43
CA GLU A 90 3.17 -7.81 14.75
C GLU A 90 3.94 -8.34 15.96
N LEU A 91 5.24 -8.06 16.05
CA LEU A 91 6.05 -8.36 17.23
C LEU A 91 5.44 -7.72 18.50
N GLY A 92 5.08 -6.44 18.44
CA GLY A 92 4.46 -5.76 19.57
C GLY A 92 3.13 -6.39 20.01
N LYS A 93 2.29 -6.83 19.06
CA LYS A 93 1.04 -7.55 19.38
C LYS A 93 1.31 -8.87 20.09
N LEU A 94 2.27 -9.65 19.60
CA LEU A 94 2.66 -10.93 20.20
C LEU A 94 3.25 -10.76 21.59
N GLU A 95 4.11 -9.75 21.78
CA GLU A 95 4.67 -9.42 23.09
C GLU A 95 3.58 -9.05 24.08
N TYR A 96 2.61 -8.23 23.67
CA TYR A 96 1.49 -7.87 24.51
C TYR A 96 0.62 -9.07 24.88
N GLN A 97 0.32 -9.95 23.92
CA GLN A 97 -0.42 -11.19 24.19
C GLN A 97 0.33 -12.10 25.16
N LYS A 98 1.65 -12.26 24.99
CA LYS A 98 2.50 -13.01 25.91
C LYS A 98 2.39 -12.47 27.34
N GLN A 99 2.45 -11.15 27.52
CA GLN A 99 2.35 -10.54 28.84
C GLN A 99 0.98 -10.81 29.49
N GLN A 100 -0.11 -10.71 28.74
CA GLN A 100 -1.44 -11.04 29.26
C GLN A 100 -1.56 -12.51 29.71
N ILE A 101 -0.99 -13.43 28.93
CA ILE A 101 -1.00 -14.86 29.29
C ILE A 101 -0.20 -15.09 30.58
N LEU A 102 0.99 -14.50 30.69
CA LEU A 102 1.81 -14.60 31.91
C LEU A 102 1.09 -14.05 33.15
N GLN A 103 0.42 -12.89 33.02
CA GLN A 103 -0.38 -12.33 34.10
C GLN A 103 -1.50 -13.29 34.51
N LYS A 104 -2.21 -13.88 33.54
CA LYS A 104 -3.28 -14.82 33.81
C LYS A 104 -2.79 -16.11 34.48
N ILE A 105 -1.64 -16.64 34.04
CA ILE A 105 -0.98 -17.77 34.69
C ILE A 105 -0.64 -17.41 36.13
N SER A 106 -0.01 -16.25 36.38
CA SER A 106 0.35 -15.84 37.73
C SER A 106 -0.86 -15.65 38.65
N ALA A 107 -1.98 -15.15 38.12
CA ALA A 107 -3.23 -15.03 38.86
C ALA A 107 -3.81 -16.40 39.22
N MET A 108 -3.81 -17.33 38.27
CA MET A 108 -4.28 -18.70 38.48
C MET A 108 -3.39 -19.50 39.45
N GLU A 109 -2.08 -19.27 39.44
CA GLU A 109 -1.16 -19.87 40.41
C GLU A 109 -1.42 -19.34 41.83
N ALA A 110 -1.69 -18.05 41.98
CA ALA A 110 -2.03 -17.44 43.27
C ALA A 110 -3.38 -17.95 43.83
N GLU A 111 -4.37 -18.20 42.96
CA GLU A 111 -5.67 -18.76 43.35
C GLU A 111 -5.59 -20.23 43.76
N ASN A 112 -4.67 -21.02 43.19
CA ASN A 112 -4.50 -22.45 43.51
C ASN A 112 -3.59 -22.73 44.72
N GLN A 113 -3.02 -21.71 45.36
CA GLN A 113 -2.21 -21.83 46.58
C GLN A 113 -2.99 -21.57 47.88
N ILE A 114 -4.32 -21.43 47.80
CA ILE A 114 -5.24 -21.26 48.94
C ILE A 114 -5.99 -22.56 49.22
#